data_AF-A0A840AQ88-F1
#
_entry.id   AF-A0A840AQ88-F1
#
_cell.length_a   1.000
_cell.length_b   1.000
_cell.length_c   1.000
_cell.angle_alpha   90.00
_cell.angle_beta   90.00
_cell.angle_gamma   90.00
#
_symmetry.space_group_name_H-M   'P 1'
#
loop_
_entity.id
_entity.type
_entity.pdbx_description
1 polymer ?
#
loop_
_entity_poly.entity_id
_entity_poly.type
_entity_poly.pdbx_seq_one_letter_code
_entity_poly.pdbx_strand_id
1 'polypeptide(L)' 'MVVTSTHNSALIDKLVRLANGNIELVQEAIRATAKKGGKEADLGDIIDYIVQNRDRQTAAA' A
#
# COMPACT_ATOMS: atom_id res chain seq x y z
N MET A 1 13.88 5.43 -24.13
CA MET A 1 12.44 5.12 -23.95
C MET A 1 12.21 5.00 -22.44
N VAL A 2 11.76 6.08 -21.81
CA VAL A 2 11.61 6.18 -20.35
C VAL A 2 10.19 5.76 -20.00
N VAL A 3 10.02 4.54 -19.50
CA VAL A 3 8.71 4.06 -19.03
C VAL A 3 8.86 3.29 -17.72
N THR A 4 9.54 3.86 -16.73
CA THR A 4 9.68 3.23 -15.40
C THR A 4 9.70 4.23 -14.25
N SER A 5 8.94 5.35 -14.32
CA SER A 5 8.84 6.26 -13.16
C SER A 5 7.46 6.87 -12.90
N THR A 6 6.52 6.84 -13.84
CA THR A 6 5.20 7.49 -13.65
C THR A 6 4.10 6.54 -13.15
N HIS A 7 4.22 5.24 -13.42
CA HIS A 7 3.19 4.26 -13.03
C HIS A 7 3.14 4.00 -11.52
N ASN A 8 4.27 4.12 -10.83
CA ASN A 8 4.35 3.84 -9.40
C ASN A 8 3.69 4.95 -8.56
N SER A 9 3.81 6.21 -8.98
CA SER A 9 3.25 7.35 -8.27
C SER A 9 1.72 7.34 -8.26
N ALA A 10 1.08 7.04 -9.40
CA ALA A 10 -0.38 7.01 -9.50
C ALA A 10 -1.01 5.84 -8.69
N LEU A 11 -0.29 4.74 -8.55
CA LEU A 11 -0.70 3.62 -7.71
C LEU A 11 -0.61 3.96 -6.23
N ILE A 12 0.51 4.55 -5.81
CA ILE A 12 0.69 5.00 -4.42
C ILE A 12 -0.39 6.02 -4.05
N ASP A 13 -0.71 6.98 -4.92
CA ASP A 13 -1.74 7.99 -4.67
C ASP A 13 -3.13 7.36 -4.42
N LYS A 14 -3.48 6.32 -5.19
CA LYS A 14 -4.72 5.55 -4.99
C LYS A 14 -4.72 4.79 -3.67
N LEU A 15 -3.60 4.18 -3.30
CA LEU A 15 -3.45 3.46 -2.03
C LEU A 15 -3.54 4.41 -0.84
N VAL A 16 -2.95 5.61 -0.94
CA VAL A 16 -3.03 6.63 0.10
C VAL A 16 -4.46 7.12 0.28
N ARG A 17 -5.20 7.36 -0.81
CA ARG A 17 -6.64 7.66 -0.72
C ARG A 17 -7.43 6.52 -0.07
N LEU A 18 -7.13 5.26 -0.41
CA LEU A 18 -7.78 4.09 0.18
C LEU A 18 -7.52 4.01 1.70
N ALA A 19 -6.29 4.32 2.11
CA ALA A 19 -5.83 4.42 3.48
C ALA A 19 -6.28 5.71 4.19
N ASN A 20 -7.24 6.46 3.64
CA ASN A 20 -7.77 7.71 4.20
C ASN A 20 -6.68 8.78 4.44
N GLY A 21 -5.70 8.86 3.54
CA GLY A 21 -4.56 9.78 3.64
C GLY A 21 -3.37 9.20 4.42
N ASN A 22 -3.46 7.96 4.93
CA ASN A 22 -2.43 7.40 5.80
C ASN A 22 -1.31 6.72 5.01
N ILE A 23 -0.27 7.48 4.69
CA ILE A 23 0.89 7.02 3.90
C ILE A 23 1.68 5.93 4.65
N GLU A 24 1.74 5.99 5.98
CA GLU A 24 2.46 5.01 6.80
C GLU A 24 1.86 3.61 6.65
N LEU A 25 0.52 3.52 6.66
CA LEU A 25 -0.21 2.28 6.42
C LEU A 25 0.10 1.69 5.05
N VAL A 26 0.19 2.54 4.02
CA VAL A 26 0.53 2.12 2.65
C VAL A 26 1.95 1.57 2.58
N GLN A 27 2.92 2.25 3.20
CA GLN A 27 4.30 1.75 3.23
C GLN A 27 4.43 0.45 4.03
N GLU A 28 3.71 0.32 5.14
CA GLU A 28 3.70 -0.89 5.94
C GLU A 28 3.09 -2.06 5.14
N ALA A 29 1.96 -1.83 4.46
CA ALA A 29 1.35 -2.81 3.58
C ALA A 29 2.32 -3.29 2.48
N ILE A 30 3.00 -2.36 1.81
CA ILE A 30 3.99 -2.69 0.78
C ILE A 30 5.13 -3.54 1.37
N ARG A 31 5.68 -3.17 2.53
CA ARG A 31 6.75 -3.93 3.19
C ARG A 31 6.29 -5.30 3.66
N ALA A 32 5.11 -5.39 4.25
CA ALA A 32 4.53 -6.64 4.75
C ALA A 32 4.30 -7.62 3.58
N THR A 33 3.81 -7.10 2.45
CA THR A 33 3.55 -7.88 1.26
C THR A 33 4.83 -8.32 0.55
N ALA A 34 5.81 -7.41 0.40
CA ALA A 34 7.11 -7.70 -0.23
C ALA A 34 7.91 -8.78 0.53
N LYS A 35 7.76 -8.86 1.86
CA LYS A 35 8.44 -9.87 2.68
C LYS A 35 7.92 -11.30 2.47
N LYS A 36 6.71 -11.48 1.94
CA LYS A 36 5.98 -12.75 2.03
C LYS A 36 6.39 -13.79 0.98
N GLY A 37 7.29 -13.47 0.03
CA GLY A 37 7.71 -14.49 -0.94
C GLY A 37 8.81 -14.14 -1.91
N GLY A 38 9.54 -13.02 -1.74
CA GLY A 38 10.58 -12.60 -2.69
C GLY A 38 10.08 -12.32 -4.11
N LYS A 39 8.74 -12.30 -4.29
CA LYS A 39 8.04 -11.89 -5.51
C LYS A 39 7.57 -10.45 -5.32
N GLU A 40 7.45 -9.70 -6.42
CA GLU A 40 6.88 -8.35 -6.41
C GLU A 40 5.58 -8.33 -5.60
N ALA A 41 5.46 -7.36 -4.70
CA ALA A 41 4.32 -7.22 -3.83
C ALA A 41 3.05 -7.08 -4.69
N ASP A 42 2.11 -8.01 -4.54
CA ASP A 42 0.88 -7.98 -5.30
C ASP A 42 -0.01 -6.83 -4.81
N LEU A 43 -0.57 -6.08 -5.75
CA LEU A 43 -1.47 -4.97 -5.44
C LEU A 43 -2.70 -5.42 -4.67
N GLY A 44 -3.20 -6.64 -4.93
CA GLY A 44 -4.33 -7.22 -4.22
C GLY A 44 -4.03 -7.39 -2.73
N ASP A 45 -2.87 -7.96 -2.38
CA ASP A 45 -2.45 -8.14 -0.99
C ASP A 45 -2.21 -6.80 -0.27
N ILE A 46 -1.63 -5.81 -0.97
CA ILE A 46 -1.43 -4.46 -0.41
C ILE A 46 -2.78 -3.81 -0.08
N ILE A 47 -3.74 -3.91 -1.00
CA ILE A 47 -5.10 -3.36 -0.81
C ILE A 47 -5.81 -4.08 0.35
N ASP A 48 -5.74 -5.41 0.40
CA ASP A 48 -6.34 -6.22 1.46
C ASP A 48 -5.75 -5.85 2.83
N TYR A 49 -4.43 -5.71 2.93
CA TYR A 49 -3.75 -5.27 4.15
C TYR A 49 -4.22 -3.88 4.60
N ILE A 50 -4.31 -2.92 3.68
CA ILE A 50 -4.79 -1.57 3.97
C ILE A 50 -6.22 -1.60 4.49
N VAL A 51 -7.12 -2.34 3.83
CA VAL A 51 -8.52 -2.42 4.24
C VAL A 51 -8.65 -3.06 5.62
N GLN A 52 -7.91 -4.13 5.91
CA GLN A 52 -7.96 -4.80 7.20
C GLN A 52 -7.37 -3.97 8.35
N ASN A 53 -6.35 -3.14 8.09
CA ASN A 53 -5.66 -2.36 9.13
C ASN A 53 -6.15 -0.90 9.24
N ARG A 54 -6.92 -0.40 8.27
CA ARG A 54 -7.50 0.95 8.29
C ARG A 54 -8.40 1.17 9.51
N ASP A 55 -9.23 0.20 9.87
CA ASP A 55 -10.06 0.28 11.08
C ASP A 55 -9.23 0.19 12.38
N ARG A 56 -8.14 -0.58 12.36
CA ARG A 56 -7.23 -0.69 13.51
C ARG A 56 -6.46 0.59 13.81
N GLN A 57 -5.99 1.31 12.78
CA GLN A 57 -5.30 2.58 12.98
C GLN A 57 -6.24 3.71 13.46
N THR A 58 -7.52 3.66 13.08
CA THR A 58 -8.50 4.66 13.55
C THR A 58 -8.85 4.45 15.03
N ALA A 59 -8.75 3.22 15.55
CA ALA A 59 -9.00 2.91 16.95
C ALA A 59 -7.82 3.22 17.91
N ALA A 60 -6.64 3.54 17.37
CA ALA A 60 -5.44 3.85 18.15
C ALA A 60 -5.12 5.35 18.25
N ALA A 61 -6.00 6.22 17.74
CA ALA A 61 -5.89 7.67 17.76
C ALA A 61 -6.78 8.30 18.85
#